data_AF-A0A7W8E6Z4-F1
#
_entry.id   AF-A0A7W8E6Z4-F1
#
_cell.length_a   1.000
_cell.length_b   1.000
_cell.length_c   1.000
_cell.angle_alpha   90.00
_cell.angle_beta   90.00
_cell.angle_gamma   90.00
#
_symmetry.space_group_name_H-M   'P 1'
#
loop_
_entity.id
_entity.type
_entity.pdbx_description
1 polymer ?
#
loop_
_entity_poly.entity_id
_entity_poly.type
_entity_poly.pdbx_seq_one_letter_code
_entity_poly.pdbx_strand_id
1 'polypeptide(L)'
;MRPDLTGKWQLRAHDAKGKEEIFTLDLTESGSSLVGTVTPQTGGAMTISHGYYVGAAVKVAASGRQRLFSSSIEISGHLEGNKMILNVKRGSGETKPAVAERMPAGPLR
;
A
#
# COMPACT_ATOMS: atom_id res chain seq x y z
N MET A 1 1.00 21.19 -5.97
CA MET A 1 -0.26 20.57 -5.48
C MET A 1 0.11 19.19 -4.95
N ARG A 2 -0.30 18.82 -3.74
CA ARG A 2 -0.03 17.48 -3.19
C ARG A 2 -1.00 16.47 -3.81
N PRO A 3 -0.54 15.25 -4.20
CA PRO A 3 -1.43 14.23 -4.72
C PRO A 3 -2.38 13.72 -3.63
N ASP A 4 -3.68 13.60 -3.93
CA ASP A 4 -4.64 12.95 -3.02
C ASP A 4 -4.51 11.42 -3.12
N LEU A 5 -3.88 10.85 -2.10
CA LEU A 5 -3.71 9.40 -1.97
C LEU A 5 -4.73 8.78 -1.01
N THR A 6 -5.63 9.57 -0.40
CA THR A 6 -6.60 9.07 0.58
C THR A 6 -7.65 8.20 -0.09
N GLY A 7 -8.17 7.20 0.62
CA GLY A 7 -9.16 6.24 0.13
C GLY A 7 -8.58 4.86 -0.14
N LYS A 8 -9.39 4.03 -0.81
CA LYS A 8 -9.09 2.62 -1.04
C LYS A 8 -8.41 2.41 -2.39
N TRP A 9 -7.35 1.63 -2.40
CA TRP A 9 -6.60 1.26 -3.60
C TRP A 9 -6.40 -0.25 -3.65
N GLN A 10 -6.55 -0.82 -4.84
CA GLN A 10 -6.19 -2.21 -5.11
C GLN A 10 -4.85 -2.23 -5.83
N LEU A 11 -3.86 -2.88 -5.22
CA LEU A 11 -2.54 -3.11 -5.78
C LEU A 11 -2.43 -4.57 -6.22
N ARG A 12 -1.98 -4.80 -7.45
CA ARG A 12 -1.69 -6.13 -8.00
C ARG A 12 -0.20 -6.26 -8.23
N ALA A 13 0.52 -6.77 -7.23
CA ALA A 13 1.97 -6.95 -7.30
C ALA A 13 2.33 -8.37 -7.73
N HIS A 14 3.53 -8.54 -8.28
CA HIS A 14 4.08 -9.87 -8.57
C HIS A 14 5.32 -10.08 -7.72
N ASP A 15 5.37 -11.18 -6.98
CA ASP A 15 6.54 -11.55 -6.20
C ASP A 15 7.74 -11.91 -7.10
N ALA A 16 8.90 -12.15 -6.49
CA ALA A 16 10.12 -12.51 -7.22
C ALA A 16 10.01 -13.83 -8.02
N LYS A 17 8.99 -14.66 -7.75
CA LYS A 17 8.70 -15.91 -8.47
C LYS A 17 7.61 -15.72 -9.54
N GLY A 18 7.12 -14.50 -9.73
CA GLY A 18 6.06 -14.18 -10.70
C GLY A 18 4.65 -14.53 -10.22
N LYS A 19 4.46 -14.82 -8.93
CA LYS A 19 3.12 -15.05 -8.36
C LYS A 19 2.44 -13.71 -8.13
N GLU A 20 1.19 -13.58 -8.60
CA GLU A 20 0.36 -12.41 -8.30
C GLU A 20 -0.03 -12.39 -6.81
N GLU A 21 0.13 -11.24 -6.19
CA GLU A 21 -0.34 -10.90 -4.86
C GLU A 21 -1.19 -9.63 -4.93
N ILE A 22 -2.43 -9.71 -4.46
CA ILE A 22 -3.34 -8.58 -4.41
C ILE A 22 -3.33 -7.99 -3.01
N PHE A 23 -3.19 -6.67 -2.91
CA PHE A 23 -3.26 -5.92 -1.66
C PHE A 23 -4.34 -4.84 -1.77
N THR A 24 -5.11 -4.68 -0.71
CA THR A 24 -6.00 -3.52 -0.53
C THR A 24 -5.31 -2.54 0.41
N LEU A 25 -5.09 -1.32 -0.06
CA LEU A 25 -4.60 -0.19 0.73
C LEU A 25 -5.80 0.67 1.09
N ASP A 26 -5.98 0.99 2.36
CA ASP A 26 -6.94 1.99 2.82
C ASP A 26 -6.15 3.10 3.49
N LEU A 27 -6.00 4.23 2.80
CA LEU A 27 -5.13 5.34 3.20
C LEU A 27 -5.94 6.52 3.69
N THR A 28 -5.51 7.14 4.77
CA THR A 28 -6.09 8.38 5.32
C THR A 28 -4.96 9.33 5.67
N GLU A 29 -5.19 10.62 5.47
CA GLU A 29 -4.26 11.64 5.94
C GLU A 29 -4.50 11.93 7.42
N SER A 30 -3.41 11.94 8.20
CA SER A 30 -3.39 12.34 9.60
C SER A 30 -2.30 13.39 9.78
N GLY A 31 -2.69 14.67 9.75
CA GLY A 31 -1.78 15.80 9.78
C GLY A 31 -0.84 15.82 8.58
N SER A 32 0.45 15.62 8.81
CA SER A 32 1.48 15.55 7.75
C SER A 32 1.79 14.14 7.27
N SER A 33 1.13 13.13 7.83
CA SER A 33 1.43 11.71 7.61
C SER A 33 0.26 11.00 6.93
N LEU A 34 0.58 9.90 6.25
CA LEU A 34 -0.38 8.92 5.77
C LEU A 34 -0.47 7.77 6.76
N VAL A 35 -1.68 7.47 7.21
CA VAL A 35 -2.02 6.33 8.07
C VAL A 35 -3.03 5.46 7.36
N GLY A 36 -3.24 4.23 7.83
CA GLY A 36 -4.14 3.34 7.13
C GLY A 36 -3.96 1.86 7.41
N THR A 37 -4.44 1.05 6.48
CA THR A 37 -4.25 -0.41 6.51
C THR A 37 -3.79 -0.95 5.16
N VAL A 38 -2.99 -2.02 5.22
CA VAL A 38 -2.68 -2.88 4.07
C VAL A 38 -3.27 -4.24 4.35
N THR A 39 -4.19 -4.69 3.51
CA THR A 39 -4.80 -6.01 3.62
C THR A 39 -4.37 -6.86 2.43
N PRO A 40 -3.42 -7.79 2.58
CA PRO A 40 -3.12 -8.77 1.55
C PRO A 40 -4.34 -9.70 1.36
N GLN A 41 -4.57 -10.15 0.13
CA GLN A 41 -5.63 -11.13 -0.18
C GLN A 41 -5.47 -12.40 0.66
N THR A 42 -4.23 -12.81 0.90
CA THR A 42 -3.89 -13.93 1.80
C THR A 42 -3.10 -13.40 2.99
N GLY A 43 -3.73 -13.37 4.16
CA GLY A 43 -3.08 -12.97 5.40
C GLY A 43 -3.96 -12.11 6.29
N GLY A 44 -3.34 -11.45 7.25
CA GLY A 44 -4.00 -10.49 8.14
C GLY A 44 -3.72 -9.07 7.69
N ALA A 45 -4.65 -8.17 7.98
CA ALA A 45 -4.44 -6.74 7.78
C ALA A 45 -3.25 -6.24 8.62
N MET A 46 -2.47 -5.34 8.04
CA MET A 46 -1.33 -4.66 8.64
C MET A 46 -1.65 -3.18 8.76
N THR A 47 -1.17 -2.55 9.84
CA THR A 47 -1.40 -1.13 10.07
C THR A 47 -0.30 -0.31 9.45
N ILE A 48 -0.68 0.77 8.77
CA ILE A 48 0.21 1.82 8.31
C ILE A 48 0.22 2.92 9.36
N SER A 49 1.37 3.13 9.98
CA SER A 49 1.53 4.15 11.04
C SER A 49 2.45 5.31 10.62
N HIS A 50 3.28 5.12 9.60
CA HIS A 50 4.34 6.06 9.21
C HIS A 50 4.44 6.23 7.69
N GLY A 51 3.31 6.55 7.04
CA GLY A 51 3.34 6.98 5.65
C GLY A 51 3.72 8.45 5.53
N TYR A 52 4.51 8.81 4.53
CA TYR A 52 4.90 10.19 4.25
C TYR A 52 5.09 10.44 2.76
N TYR A 53 4.94 11.71 2.39
CA TYR A 53 5.17 12.20 1.04
C TYR A 53 6.62 12.66 0.87
N VAL A 54 7.21 12.39 -0.31
CA VAL A 54 8.50 12.92 -0.75
C VAL A 54 8.30 13.55 -2.13
N GLY A 55 7.89 14.83 -2.15
CA GLY A 55 7.49 15.50 -3.38
C GLY A 55 6.22 14.86 -3.97
N ALA A 56 6.35 14.22 -5.14
CA ALA A 56 5.28 13.44 -5.77
C ALA A 56 5.32 11.94 -5.42
N ALA A 57 6.37 11.50 -4.70
CA ALA A 57 6.51 10.12 -4.23
C ALA A 57 5.83 9.92 -2.87
N VAL A 58 5.49 8.67 -2.59
CA VAL A 58 4.91 8.21 -1.32
C VAL A 58 5.75 7.06 -0.79
N LYS A 59 6.01 7.06 0.51
CA LYS A 59 6.62 5.93 1.21
C LYS A 59 5.76 5.57 2.40
N VAL A 60 5.45 4.29 2.52
CA VAL A 60 4.54 3.74 3.51
C VAL A 60 5.14 2.47 4.08
N ALA A 61 5.30 2.42 5.40
CA ALA A 61 5.65 1.18 6.09
C ALA A 61 4.41 0.62 6.80
N ALA A 62 4.11 -0.65 6.56
CA ALA A 62 3.04 -1.36 7.22
C ALA A 62 3.61 -2.51 8.06
N SER A 63 3.12 -2.68 9.27
CA SER A 63 3.48 -3.81 10.12
C SER A 63 2.24 -4.43 10.74
N GLY A 64 2.28 -5.75 10.89
CA GLY A 64 1.22 -6.50 11.52
C GLY A 64 1.77 -7.74 12.23
N ARG A 65 1.09 -8.14 13.30
CA ARG A 65 1.37 -9.38 13.99
C ARG A 65 0.37 -10.41 13.48
N GLN A 66 0.82 -11.35 12.65
CA GLN A 66 0.03 -12.54 12.37
C GLN A 66 0.19 -13.52 13.54
N ARG A 67 -0.84 -14.34 13.79
CA ARG A 67 -0.98 -15.21 14.97
C ARG A 67 0.27 -16.03 15.36
N LEU A 68 1.16 -16.31 14.41
CA LEU A 68 2.38 -17.11 14.61
C LEU A 68 3.68 -16.42 14.14
N PHE A 69 3.61 -15.26 13.49
CA PHE A 69 4.78 -14.57 12.92
C PHE A 69 4.57 -13.04 12.88
N SER A 70 5.62 -12.26 13.10
CA SER A 70 5.62 -10.83 12.73
C SER A 70 5.82 -10.71 11.21
N SER A 71 4.97 -9.93 10.55
CA SER A 71 5.14 -9.58 9.15
C SER A 71 5.25 -8.07 9.01
N SER A 72 6.36 -7.61 8.46
CA SER A 72 6.51 -6.23 7.98
C SER A 72 6.47 -6.22 6.45
N ILE A 73 5.81 -5.20 5.91
CA ILE A 73 5.82 -4.90 4.49
C ILE A 73 6.15 -3.41 4.34
N GLU A 74 7.12 -3.12 3.49
CA GLU A 74 7.43 -1.76 3.06
C GLU A 74 6.80 -1.55 1.69
N ILE A 75 6.07 -0.45 1.53
CA ILE A 75 5.44 -0.06 0.27
C ILE A 75 5.97 1.31 -0.10
N SER A 76 6.57 1.43 -1.28
CA SER A 76 7.09 2.71 -1.76
C SER A 76 6.61 2.95 -3.18
N GLY A 77 6.44 4.20 -3.58
CA GLY A 77 5.94 4.48 -4.91
C GLY A 77 5.73 5.95 -5.18
N HIS A 78 4.98 6.25 -6.23
CA HIS A 78 4.64 7.61 -6.63
C HIS A 78 3.34 7.64 -7.42
N LEU A 79 2.72 8.82 -7.47
CA LEU A 79 1.54 9.03 -8.30
C LEU A 79 1.97 9.45 -9.72
N GLU A 80 1.46 8.75 -10.73
CA GLU A 80 1.52 9.12 -12.14
C GLU A 80 0.11 9.37 -12.66
N GLY A 81 -0.28 10.64 -12.72
CA GLY A 81 -1.65 11.03 -13.09
C GLY A 81 -2.67 10.49 -12.08
N ASN A 82 -3.49 9.52 -12.51
CA ASN A 82 -4.51 8.87 -11.67
C ASN A 82 -4.09 7.48 -11.17
N LYS A 83 -2.86 7.04 -11.45
CA LYS A 83 -2.35 5.72 -11.09
C LYS A 83 -1.27 5.86 -10.03
N MET A 84 -1.26 4.96 -9.06
CA MET A 84 -0.19 4.90 -8.08
C MET A 84 0.74 3.74 -8.43
N ILE A 85 1.99 4.02 -8.73
CA ILE A 85 3.00 3.00 -9.04
C ILE A 85 3.70 2.64 -7.74
N LEU A 86 3.62 1.37 -7.32
CA LEU A 86 4.10 0.91 -6.02
C LEU A 86 5.05 -0.29 -6.16
N ASN A 87 6.09 -0.30 -5.35
CA ASN A 87 6.92 -1.46 -5.04
C ASN A 87 6.57 -1.95 -3.65
N VAL A 88 6.49 -3.27 -3.49
CA VAL A 88 6.23 -3.94 -2.23
C VAL A 88 7.46 -4.75 -1.85
N LYS A 89 8.00 -4.50 -0.67
CA LYS A 89 9.11 -5.26 -0.11
C LYS A 89 8.67 -5.99 1.14
N ARG A 90 8.92 -7.30 1.16
CA ARG A 90 8.59 -8.21 2.27
C ARG A 90 9.81 -9.06 2.59
N GLY A 91 10.42 -8.82 3.76
CA GLY A 91 11.69 -9.45 4.11
C GLY A 91 12.80 -9.08 3.11
N SER A 92 13.46 -10.09 2.53
CA SER A 92 14.47 -9.90 1.47
C SER A 92 13.88 -9.86 0.04
N GLY A 93 12.58 -10.10 -0.13
CA GLY A 93 11.92 -10.08 -1.43
C GLY A 93 11.34 -8.70 -1.75
N GLU A 94 11.58 -8.21 -2.96
CA GLU A 94 10.95 -7.01 -3.51
C GLU A 94 10.15 -7.38 -4.76
N THR A 95 8.94 -6.87 -4.88
CA THR A 95 8.09 -7.06 -6.06
C THR A 95 8.58 -6.17 -7.18
N LYS A 96 8.22 -6.53 -8.42
CA LYS A 96 8.28 -5.54 -9.52
C LYS A 96 7.33 -4.37 -9.22
N PRO A 97 7.59 -3.18 -9.80
CA PRO A 97 6.65 -2.08 -9.77
C PRO A 97 5.28 -2.53 -10.25
N ALA A 98 4.27 -2.17 -9.48
CA ALA A 98 2.91 -2.60 -9.65
C ALA A 98 1.97 -1.40 -9.60
N VAL A 99 0.96 -1.43 -10.47
CA VAL A 99 -0.03 -0.37 -10.53
C VAL A 99 -1.08 -0.63 -9.45
N ALA A 100 -1.29 0.37 -8.59
CA ALA A 100 -2.44 0.47 -7.73
C ALA A 100 -3.53 1.32 -8.41
N GLU A 101 -4.72 0.75 -8.47
CA GLU A 101 -5.92 1.39 -9.00
C GLU A 101 -6.82 1.81 -7.85
N ARG A 102 -7.35 3.04 -7.93
CA ARG A 102 -8.28 3.55 -6.93
C ARG A 102 -9.56 2.72 -7.01
N MET A 103 -9.93 2.12 -5.89
CA MET A 103 -11.21 1.42 -5.80
C MET A 103 -12.34 2.46 -5.78
N PRO A 104 -13.46 2.19 -6.46
CA PRO A 104 -14.63 3.05 -6.33
C PRO A 104 -14.99 3.13 -4.85
N ALA A 105 -15.29 4.35 -4.37
CA ALA A 105 -15.97 4.48 -3.09
C ALA A 105 -17.21 3.60 -3.19
N GLY A 106 -17.31 2.58 -2.33
CA GLY A 106 -18.56 1.82 -2.21
C GLY A 106 -19.72 2.80 -2.02
N PRO A 107 -20.95 2.45 -2.42
CA PRO A 107 -22.06 3.38 -2.35
C PRO A 107 -22.12 4.00 -0.96
N LEU A 108 -22.13 5.34 -0.91
CA LEU A 108 -22.53 6.09 0.28
C LEU A 108 -23.91 5.56 0.66
N ARG A 109 -23.95 4.72 1.71
CA ARG A 109 -25.21 4.32 2.33
C ARG A 109 -25.62 5.38 3.34
#